data_AF-A0A2W1MNC9-F1
#
_entry.id   AF-A0A2W1MNC9-F1
#
_cell.length_a   1.000
_cell.length_b   1.000
_cell.length_c   1.000
_cell.angle_alpha   90.00
_cell.angle_beta   90.00
_cell.angle_gamma   90.00
#
_symmetry.space_group_name_H-M   'P 1'
#
loop_
_entity.id
_entity.type
_entity.pdbx_description
1 polymer ?
#
loop_
_entity_poly.entity_id
_entity_poly.type
_entity_poly.pdbx_seq_one_letter_code
_entity_poly.pdbx_strand_id
1 'polypeptide(L)'
;MSIWKKIITAVRGGASEVGEAIVDANAIRILEQEMRDADRAVLQAKNGLVDIKAKQKLSQQRLESLNADVANWESKATAALNKGEESLALECANRIAEIEAQRDQERNQSEQFGKQADLLHAQVNKAEGQLKSLKQQIEMAKAREVVQKARVATAEATGGANGKVESALDSLSRLRQRQDEQDARLAAAEELQTAANGGDLERRLQEAGIGAQSGSGADVLARLKAKQSQDGSQ
;
A
#
# COMPACT_ATOMS: atom_id res chain seq x y z
N MET A 1 25.26 -4.51 14.73
CA MET A 1 23.91 -4.14 15.22
C MET A 1 23.52 -2.82 14.57
N SER A 2 22.54 -2.84 13.66
CA SER A 2 22.16 -1.65 12.85
C SER A 2 21.65 -0.51 13.74
N ILE A 3 22.04 0.72 13.41
CA ILE A 3 21.61 1.97 14.10
C ILE A 3 20.09 2.08 14.11
N TRP A 4 19.41 1.52 13.10
CA TRP A 4 17.96 1.38 13.03
C TRP A 4 17.37 0.60 14.21
N LYS A 5 18.04 -0.49 14.67
CA LYS A 5 17.65 -1.19 15.90
C LYS A 5 17.89 -0.32 17.14
N LYS A 6 18.90 0.55 17.17
CA LYS A 6 19.14 1.47 18.31
C LYS A 6 18.11 2.60 18.38
N ILE A 7 17.71 3.15 17.23
CA ILE A 7 16.67 4.18 17.13
C ILE A 7 15.29 3.59 17.45
N ILE A 8 14.98 2.40 16.95
CA ILE A 8 13.74 1.71 17.32
C ILE A 8 13.76 1.21 18.75
N THR A 9 14.90 0.86 19.32
CA THR A 9 14.99 0.53 20.76
C THR A 9 14.88 1.78 21.63
N ALA A 10 15.34 2.94 21.15
CA ALA A 10 15.12 4.22 21.81
C ALA A 10 13.64 4.68 21.73
N VAL A 11 12.96 4.41 20.62
CA VAL A 11 11.53 4.71 20.42
C VAL A 11 10.63 3.70 21.14
N ARG A 12 10.96 2.40 21.11
CA ARG A 12 10.24 1.32 21.79
C ARG A 12 10.55 1.24 23.29
N GLY A 13 11.62 1.91 23.74
CA GLY A 13 11.98 2.12 25.15
C GLY A 13 11.41 3.40 25.75
N GLY A 14 10.45 4.06 25.08
CA GLY A 14 9.81 5.30 25.50
C GLY A 14 8.80 5.14 26.66
N ALA A 15 9.16 4.42 27.72
CA ALA A 15 8.35 4.29 28.92
C ALA A 15 9.18 4.39 30.20
N SER A 16 9.94 5.49 30.34
CA SER A 16 10.14 6.19 31.62
C SER A 16 11.04 7.40 31.37
N GLU A 17 10.48 8.57 31.62
CA GLU A 17 11.09 9.90 31.65
C GLU A 17 12.60 9.92 31.91
N VAL A 18 13.41 10.05 30.87
CA VAL A 18 14.61 10.91 30.76
C VAL A 18 15.05 10.82 29.32
N GLY A 19 15.15 11.97 28.68
CA GLY A 19 15.64 12.10 27.34
C GLY A 19 15.11 13.39 26.77
N GLU A 20 15.53 14.54 27.32
CA GLU A 20 15.92 15.60 26.41
C GLU A 20 16.89 14.90 25.46
N ALA A 21 16.36 14.48 24.31
CA ALA A 21 17.18 13.90 23.28
C ALA A 21 18.05 15.06 22.88
N ILE A 22 19.25 15.12 23.47
CA ILE A 22 20.43 15.58 22.77
C ILE A 22 20.52 14.61 21.61
N VAL A 23 19.69 14.86 20.59
CA VAL A 23 19.91 14.32 19.28
C VAL A 23 21.15 15.05 18.87
N ASP A 24 22.28 14.42 19.16
CA ASP A 24 23.58 14.94 18.78
C ASP A 24 23.48 15.30 17.30
N ALA A 25 24.05 16.43 16.85
CA ALA A 25 23.89 16.88 15.46
C ALA A 25 24.28 15.77 14.45
N ASN A 26 25.15 14.86 14.90
CA ASN A 26 25.54 13.62 14.24
C ASN A 26 24.36 12.63 14.00
N ALA A 27 23.45 12.47 14.96
CA ALA A 27 22.29 11.58 14.84
C ALA A 27 21.23 12.09 13.85
N ILE A 28 20.94 13.40 13.82
CA ILE A 28 20.08 14.00 12.77
C ILE A 28 20.72 13.80 11.40
N ARG A 29 22.01 14.08 11.27
CA ARG A 29 22.74 13.90 10.00
C ARG A 29 22.72 12.45 9.50
N ILE A 30 22.89 11.48 10.41
CA ILE A 30 22.80 10.04 10.07
C ILE A 30 21.38 9.71 9.60
N LEU A 31 20.35 10.15 10.34
CA LEU A 31 18.95 9.94 9.97
C LEU A 31 18.60 10.52 8.60
N GLU A 32 19.10 11.71 8.28
CA GLU A 32 18.92 12.31 6.94
C GLU A 32 19.59 11.49 5.84
N GLN A 33 20.76 10.91 6.13
CA GLN A 33 21.44 10.05 5.17
C GLN A 33 20.66 8.77 4.91
N GLU A 34 20.27 8.07 5.97
CA GLU A 34 19.45 6.85 5.89
C GLU A 34 18.11 7.13 5.18
N MET A 35 17.51 8.29 5.41
CA MET A 35 16.30 8.73 4.71
C MET A 35 16.52 8.92 3.21
N ARG A 36 17.65 9.53 2.80
CA ARG A 36 18.01 9.67 1.38
C ARG A 36 18.22 8.30 0.72
N ASP A 37 18.85 7.38 1.43
CA ASP A 37 19.09 6.03 0.91
C ASP A 37 17.77 5.24 0.83
N ALA A 38 16.86 5.41 1.79
CA ALA A 38 15.50 4.88 1.72
C ALA A 38 14.68 5.47 0.56
N ASP A 39 14.75 6.79 0.33
CA ASP A 39 14.08 7.45 -0.82
C ASP A 39 14.57 6.84 -2.16
N ARG A 40 15.87 6.59 -2.29
CA ARG A 40 16.45 5.94 -3.47
C ARG A 40 15.95 4.51 -3.64
N ALA A 41 15.89 3.74 -2.55
CA ALA A 41 15.36 2.38 -2.57
C ALA A 41 13.88 2.34 -2.97
N VAL A 42 13.07 3.27 -2.47
CA VAL A 42 11.65 3.41 -2.87
C VAL A 42 11.54 3.77 -4.34
N LEU A 43 12.37 4.69 -4.85
CA LEU A 43 12.38 5.04 -6.26
C LEU A 43 12.75 3.83 -7.14
N GLN A 44 13.74 3.04 -6.73
CA GLN A 44 14.12 1.81 -7.43
C GLN A 44 12.97 0.79 -7.42
N ALA A 45 12.29 0.63 -6.29
CA ALA A 45 11.13 -0.25 -6.19
C ALA A 45 9.97 0.21 -7.10
N LYS A 46 9.74 1.51 -7.22
CA LYS A 46 8.77 2.08 -8.17
C LYS A 46 9.11 1.75 -9.62
N ASN A 47 10.38 1.88 -10.01
CA ASN A 47 10.82 1.52 -11.35
C ASN A 47 10.60 0.02 -11.61
N GLY A 48 10.94 -0.84 -10.65
CA GLY A 48 10.66 -2.28 -10.74
C GLY A 48 9.16 -2.59 -10.85
N LEU A 49 8.30 -1.83 -10.17
CA LEU A 49 6.85 -1.94 -10.30
C LEU A 49 6.36 -1.59 -11.71
N VAL A 50 6.91 -0.53 -12.32
CA VAL A 50 6.62 -0.17 -13.70
C VAL A 50 7.01 -1.31 -14.64
N ASP A 51 8.19 -1.90 -14.46
CA ASP A 51 8.67 -3.01 -15.29
C ASP A 51 7.77 -4.25 -15.19
N ILE A 52 7.34 -4.63 -13.97
CA ILE A 52 6.45 -5.77 -13.77
C ILE A 52 5.07 -5.50 -14.38
N LYS A 53 4.51 -4.28 -14.20
CA LYS A 53 3.24 -3.90 -14.83
C LYS A 53 3.33 -3.90 -16.36
N ALA A 54 4.47 -3.48 -16.92
CA ALA A 54 4.70 -3.55 -18.36
C ALA A 54 4.70 -5.00 -18.86
N LYS A 55 5.38 -5.91 -18.14
CA LYS A 55 5.37 -7.36 -18.45
C LYS A 55 3.96 -7.96 -18.36
N GLN A 56 3.21 -7.61 -17.30
CA GLN A 56 1.82 -8.02 -17.14
C GLN A 56 0.98 -7.58 -18.34
N LYS A 57 1.08 -6.31 -18.75
CA LYS A 57 0.33 -5.75 -19.88
C LYS A 57 0.68 -6.43 -21.20
N LEU A 58 1.96 -6.69 -21.45
CA LEU A 58 2.39 -7.42 -22.65
C LEU A 58 1.81 -8.84 -22.70
N SER A 59 1.82 -9.55 -21.56
CA SER A 59 1.21 -10.89 -21.47
C SER A 59 -0.31 -10.85 -21.66
N GLN A 60 -1.00 -9.81 -21.13
CA GLN A 60 -2.43 -9.60 -21.40
C GLN A 60 -2.73 -9.38 -22.89
N GLN A 61 -1.93 -8.56 -23.58
CA GLN A 61 -2.08 -8.35 -25.02
C GLN A 61 -1.87 -9.64 -25.84
N ARG A 62 -0.92 -10.49 -25.44
CA ARG A 62 -0.74 -11.81 -26.07
C ARG A 62 -1.95 -12.70 -25.82
N LEU A 63 -2.49 -12.70 -24.62
CA LEU A 63 -3.69 -13.46 -24.27
C LEU A 63 -4.90 -13.02 -25.10
N GLU A 64 -5.07 -11.72 -25.32
CA GLU A 64 -6.10 -11.17 -26.21
C GLU A 64 -5.92 -11.66 -27.65
N SER A 65 -4.68 -11.64 -28.18
CA SER A 65 -4.36 -12.16 -29.52
C SER A 65 -4.68 -13.64 -29.64
N LEU A 66 -4.27 -14.45 -28.65
CA LEU A 66 -4.51 -15.90 -28.65
C LEU A 66 -6.01 -16.21 -28.57
N ASN A 67 -6.78 -15.45 -27.80
CA ASN A 67 -8.24 -15.58 -27.76
C ASN A 67 -8.88 -15.28 -29.12
N ALA A 68 -8.40 -14.24 -29.83
CA ALA A 68 -8.89 -13.93 -31.17
C ALA A 68 -8.55 -15.06 -32.16
N ASP A 69 -7.35 -15.64 -32.06
CA ASP A 69 -6.93 -16.76 -32.89
C ASP A 69 -7.78 -18.01 -32.62
N VAL A 70 -8.07 -18.33 -31.34
CA VAL A 70 -9.00 -19.41 -30.98
C VAL A 70 -10.35 -19.20 -31.64
N ALA A 71 -10.97 -18.02 -31.48
CA ALA A 71 -12.28 -17.72 -32.07
C ALA A 71 -12.26 -17.81 -33.61
N ASN A 72 -11.17 -17.38 -34.26
CA ASN A 72 -11.01 -17.51 -35.70
C ASN A 72 -10.95 -18.97 -36.16
N TRP A 73 -10.23 -19.83 -35.44
CA TRP A 73 -10.13 -21.25 -35.76
C TRP A 73 -11.41 -22.02 -35.42
N GLU A 74 -12.13 -21.65 -34.35
CA GLU A 74 -13.44 -22.19 -34.02
C GLU A 74 -14.46 -21.92 -35.14
N SER A 75 -14.46 -20.71 -35.69
CA SER A 75 -15.28 -20.34 -36.84
C SER A 75 -14.97 -21.20 -38.07
N LYS A 76 -13.67 -21.42 -38.36
CA LYS A 76 -13.22 -22.31 -39.46
C LYS A 76 -13.62 -23.77 -39.23
N ALA A 77 -13.45 -24.29 -38.02
CA ALA A 77 -13.84 -25.65 -37.65
C ALA A 77 -15.35 -25.85 -37.85
N THR A 78 -16.15 -24.90 -37.38
CA THR A 78 -17.61 -24.91 -37.57
C THR A 78 -18.00 -24.88 -39.05
N ALA A 79 -17.33 -24.04 -39.85
CA ALA A 79 -17.56 -23.98 -41.29
C ALA A 79 -17.19 -25.28 -42.02
N ALA A 80 -16.14 -25.98 -41.59
CA ALA A 80 -15.76 -27.29 -42.14
C ALA A 80 -16.79 -28.37 -41.79
N LEU A 81 -17.24 -28.41 -40.53
CA LEU A 81 -18.30 -29.34 -40.09
C LEU A 81 -19.60 -29.13 -40.87
N ASN A 82 -20.02 -27.88 -41.08
CA ASN A 82 -21.22 -27.55 -41.86
C ASN A 82 -21.14 -28.00 -43.33
N LYS A 83 -19.93 -28.22 -43.85
CA LYS A 83 -19.68 -28.73 -45.21
C LYS A 83 -19.46 -30.25 -45.26
N GLY A 84 -19.51 -30.94 -44.12
CA GLY A 84 -19.21 -32.37 -44.01
C GLY A 84 -17.72 -32.70 -44.12
N GLU A 85 -16.84 -31.71 -44.05
CA GLU A 85 -15.39 -31.87 -44.15
C GLU A 85 -14.78 -32.21 -42.78
N GLU A 86 -15.10 -33.39 -42.25
CA GLU A 86 -14.73 -33.80 -40.89
C GLU A 86 -13.21 -33.85 -40.64
N SER A 87 -12.42 -34.25 -41.64
CA SER A 87 -10.95 -34.25 -41.54
C SER A 87 -10.39 -32.84 -41.33
N LEU A 88 -10.91 -31.84 -42.06
CA LEU A 88 -10.50 -30.44 -41.93
C LEU A 88 -10.96 -29.85 -40.60
N ALA A 89 -12.15 -30.23 -40.12
CA ALA A 89 -12.61 -29.84 -38.80
C ALA A 89 -11.71 -30.39 -37.68
N LEU A 90 -11.25 -31.64 -37.80
CA LEU A 90 -10.33 -32.27 -36.86
C LEU A 90 -8.97 -31.55 -36.83
N GLU A 91 -8.43 -31.18 -38.00
CA GLU A 91 -7.19 -30.37 -38.07
C GLU A 91 -7.36 -29.01 -37.39
N CYS A 92 -8.49 -28.33 -37.61
CA CYS A 92 -8.79 -27.07 -36.93
C CYS A 92 -8.90 -27.26 -35.40
N ALA A 93 -9.53 -28.34 -34.94
CA ALA A 93 -9.64 -28.66 -33.52
C ALA A 93 -8.28 -28.91 -32.86
N ASN A 94 -7.39 -29.65 -33.54
CA ASN A 94 -6.01 -29.84 -33.07
C ASN A 94 -5.27 -28.50 -32.96
N ARG A 95 -5.45 -27.62 -33.95
CA ARG A 95 -4.84 -26.28 -33.92
C ARG A 95 -5.39 -25.41 -32.78
N ILE A 96 -6.70 -25.48 -32.50
CA ILE A 96 -7.30 -24.80 -31.35
C ILE A 96 -6.65 -25.31 -30.06
N ALA A 97 -6.53 -26.63 -29.87
CA ALA A 97 -5.94 -27.19 -28.66
C ALA A 97 -4.50 -26.72 -28.41
N GLU A 98 -3.69 -26.59 -29.46
CA GLU A 98 -2.34 -26.01 -29.37
C GLU A 98 -2.35 -24.54 -28.91
N ILE A 99 -3.23 -23.73 -29.48
CA ILE A 99 -3.35 -22.30 -29.15
C ILE A 99 -3.90 -22.12 -27.74
N GLU A 100 -4.86 -22.95 -27.32
CA GLU A 100 -5.41 -22.94 -25.96
C GLU A 100 -4.36 -23.27 -24.91
N ALA A 101 -3.48 -24.24 -25.17
CA ALA A 101 -2.37 -24.55 -24.27
C ALA A 101 -1.43 -23.34 -24.10
N GLN A 102 -1.14 -22.62 -25.19
CA GLN A 102 -0.34 -21.38 -25.15
C GLN A 102 -1.07 -20.25 -24.40
N ARG A 103 -2.36 -20.08 -24.65
CA ARG A 103 -3.23 -19.10 -23.98
C ARG A 103 -3.21 -19.31 -22.48
N ASP A 104 -3.34 -20.55 -22.04
CA ASP A 104 -3.41 -20.88 -20.62
C ASP A 104 -2.06 -20.66 -19.92
N GLN A 105 -0.94 -20.90 -20.62
CA GLN A 105 0.39 -20.53 -20.14
C GLN A 105 0.54 -19.01 -19.99
N GLU A 106 0.16 -18.22 -21.00
CA GLU A 106 0.22 -16.75 -20.93
C GLU A 106 -0.74 -16.20 -19.85
N ARG A 107 -1.92 -16.82 -19.66
CA ARG A 107 -2.85 -16.47 -18.58
C ARG A 107 -2.18 -16.62 -17.22
N ASN A 108 -1.60 -17.78 -16.96
CA ASN A 108 -0.91 -18.05 -15.70
C ASN A 108 0.24 -17.06 -15.47
N GLN A 109 0.99 -16.72 -16.51
CA GLN A 109 2.08 -15.75 -16.42
C GLN A 109 1.57 -14.34 -16.12
N SER A 110 0.51 -13.90 -16.80
CA SER A 110 -0.14 -12.60 -16.57
C SER A 110 -0.65 -12.47 -15.13
N GLU A 111 -1.32 -13.50 -14.61
CA GLU A 111 -1.82 -13.53 -13.23
C GLU A 111 -0.68 -13.47 -12.19
N GLN A 112 0.43 -14.18 -12.45
CA GLN A 112 1.60 -14.12 -11.59
C GLN A 112 2.23 -12.73 -11.56
N PHE A 113 2.39 -12.08 -12.72
CA PHE A 113 2.88 -10.70 -12.77
C PHE A 113 1.93 -9.74 -12.06
N GLY A 114 0.61 -9.91 -12.21
CA GLY A 114 -0.38 -9.11 -11.48
C GLY A 114 -0.23 -9.22 -9.97
N LYS A 115 -0.15 -10.43 -9.42
CA LYS A 115 0.07 -10.67 -7.99
C LYS A 115 1.37 -10.03 -7.49
N GLN A 116 2.45 -10.14 -8.26
CA GLN A 116 3.74 -9.52 -7.92
C GLN A 116 3.67 -7.99 -7.96
N ALA A 117 2.97 -7.41 -8.96
CA ALA A 117 2.77 -5.97 -9.07
C ALA A 117 1.96 -5.43 -7.89
N ASP A 118 0.87 -6.11 -7.49
CA ASP A 118 0.03 -5.69 -6.37
C ASP A 118 0.78 -5.72 -5.05
N LEU A 119 1.54 -6.79 -4.80
CA LEU A 119 2.39 -6.91 -3.62
C LEU A 119 3.43 -5.78 -3.56
N LEU A 120 4.14 -5.53 -4.67
CA LEU A 120 5.18 -4.51 -4.73
C LEU A 120 4.56 -3.10 -4.59
N HIS A 121 3.41 -2.85 -5.19
CA HIS A 121 2.67 -1.59 -5.04
C HIS A 121 2.27 -1.33 -3.58
N ALA A 122 1.74 -2.33 -2.87
CA ALA A 122 1.41 -2.22 -1.46
C ALA A 122 2.66 -1.91 -0.60
N GLN A 123 3.80 -2.57 -0.89
CA GLN A 123 5.06 -2.33 -0.19
C GLN A 123 5.62 -0.93 -0.44
N VAL A 124 5.58 -0.46 -1.70
CA VAL A 124 5.98 0.91 -2.07
C VAL A 124 5.16 1.94 -1.32
N ASN A 125 3.82 1.82 -1.35
CA ASN A 125 2.94 2.78 -0.68
C ASN A 125 3.18 2.81 0.84
N LYS A 126 3.39 1.64 1.45
CA LYS A 126 3.73 1.55 2.88
C LYS A 126 5.07 2.25 3.18
N ALA A 127 6.10 1.98 2.38
CA ALA A 127 7.41 2.58 2.54
C ALA A 127 7.36 4.10 2.37
N GLU A 128 6.60 4.61 1.39
CA GLU A 128 6.39 6.05 1.18
C GLU A 128 5.71 6.72 2.36
N GLY A 129 4.66 6.11 2.91
CA GLY A 129 3.98 6.61 4.10
C GLY A 129 4.92 6.70 5.31
N GLN A 130 5.74 5.67 5.52
CA GLN A 130 6.75 5.65 6.58
C GLN A 130 7.82 6.73 6.37
N LEU A 131 8.32 6.90 5.14
CA LEU A 131 9.29 7.93 4.78
C LEU A 131 8.75 9.34 5.02
N LYS A 132 7.48 9.57 4.66
CA LYS A 132 6.82 10.86 4.90
C LYS A 132 6.70 11.17 6.39
N SER A 133 6.30 10.18 7.20
CA SER A 133 6.23 10.34 8.66
C SER A 133 7.62 10.61 9.25
N LEU A 134 8.63 9.85 8.84
CA LEU A 134 10.01 10.04 9.31
C LEU A 134 10.56 11.43 8.96
N LYS A 135 10.30 11.92 7.73
CA LYS A 135 10.63 13.29 7.31
C LYS A 135 10.04 14.32 8.25
N GLN A 136 8.75 14.22 8.57
CA GLN A 136 8.07 15.14 9.47
C GLN A 136 8.65 15.09 10.90
N GLN A 137 8.97 13.89 11.40
CA GLN A 137 9.58 13.72 12.72
C GLN A 137 10.97 14.35 12.81
N ILE A 138 11.80 14.21 11.76
CA ILE A 138 13.13 14.84 11.69
C ILE A 138 12.99 16.37 11.69
N GLU A 139 12.07 16.93 10.90
CA GLU A 139 11.86 18.38 10.88
C GLU A 139 11.39 18.92 12.23
N MET A 140 10.50 18.19 12.91
CA MET A 140 10.09 18.55 14.28
C MET A 140 11.25 18.47 15.27
N ALA A 141 12.11 17.45 15.17
CA ALA A 141 13.29 17.31 16.01
C ALA A 141 14.28 18.47 15.82
N LYS A 142 14.54 18.87 14.57
CA LYS A 142 15.37 20.06 14.25
C LYS A 142 14.78 21.34 14.83
N ALA A 143 13.47 21.54 14.69
CA ALA A 143 12.79 22.71 15.24
C ALA A 143 12.93 22.77 16.77
N ARG A 144 12.78 21.63 17.45
CA ARG A 144 13.00 21.51 18.90
C ARG A 144 14.45 21.83 19.28
N GLU A 145 15.44 21.36 18.51
CA GLU A 145 16.85 21.67 18.73
C GLU A 145 17.14 23.17 18.63
N VAL A 146 16.57 23.85 17.62
CA VAL A 146 16.72 25.31 17.45
C VAL A 146 16.11 26.07 18.63
N VAL A 147 14.92 25.69 19.08
CA VAL A 147 14.26 26.30 20.24
C VAL A 147 15.09 26.11 21.50
N GLN A 148 15.63 24.91 21.73
CA GLN A 148 16.45 24.63 22.90
C GLN A 148 17.75 25.45 22.90
N LYS A 149 18.45 25.54 21.76
CA LYS A 149 19.63 26.40 21.60
C LYS A 149 19.32 27.87 21.89
N ALA A 150 18.20 28.38 21.40
CA ALA A 150 17.76 29.75 21.66
C ALA A 150 17.45 29.98 23.16
N ARG A 151 16.85 29.00 23.84
CA ARG A 151 16.60 29.07 25.29
C ARG A 151 17.90 29.13 26.10
N VAL A 152 18.87 28.29 25.78
CA VAL A 152 20.19 28.27 26.44
C VAL A 152 20.90 29.61 26.25
N ALA A 153 21.00 30.09 25.01
CA ALA A 153 21.63 31.39 24.71
C ALA A 153 20.94 32.56 25.43
N THR A 154 19.60 32.51 25.57
CA THR A 154 18.83 33.53 26.29
C THR A 154 19.08 33.47 27.80
N ALA A 155 19.14 32.26 28.38
CA ALA A 155 19.42 32.04 29.80
C ALA A 155 20.85 32.47 30.17
N GLU A 156 21.83 32.17 29.31
CA GLU A 156 23.21 32.63 29.44
C GLU A 156 23.31 34.16 29.33
N ALA A 157 22.61 34.78 28.38
CA ALA A 157 22.57 36.22 28.19
C ALA A 157 21.85 36.98 29.34
N THR A 158 20.98 36.33 30.10
CA THR A 158 20.25 36.91 31.25
C THR A 158 20.87 36.60 32.61
N GLY A 159 22.12 36.11 32.63
CA GLY A 159 22.87 35.64 33.80
C GLY A 159 22.47 36.25 35.16
N GLY A 160 21.88 35.42 36.03
CA GLY A 160 21.86 35.66 37.48
C GLY A 160 20.96 36.78 38.02
N ALA A 161 19.99 37.32 37.27
CA ALA A 161 19.06 38.31 37.83
C ALA A 161 17.84 37.64 38.50
N ASN A 162 17.98 37.36 39.80
CA ASN A 162 16.94 37.05 40.79
C ASN A 162 15.52 37.51 40.39
N GLY A 163 14.57 36.57 40.23
CA GLY A 163 13.13 36.87 40.38
C GLY A 163 12.13 36.37 39.33
N LYS A 164 12.50 35.66 38.25
CA LYS A 164 11.54 35.24 37.20
C LYS A 164 11.43 33.73 36.95
N VAL A 165 11.89 32.91 37.89
CA VAL A 165 11.85 31.43 37.81
C VAL A 165 10.42 30.87 37.83
N GLU A 166 9.48 31.58 38.48
CA GLU A 166 8.08 31.15 38.61
C GLU A 166 7.29 31.25 37.28
N SER A 167 7.58 32.24 36.43
CA SER A 167 6.92 32.40 35.12
C SER A 167 7.49 31.45 34.04
N ALA A 168 8.74 31.00 34.20
CA ALA A 168 9.37 30.03 33.30
C ALA A 168 8.82 28.61 33.55
N LEU A 169 8.60 28.24 34.82
CA LEU A 169 7.92 26.99 35.19
C LEU A 169 6.46 26.97 34.73
N ASP A 170 5.75 28.10 34.86
CA ASP A 170 4.38 28.25 34.37
C ASP A 170 4.29 28.27 32.82
N SER A 171 5.38 28.66 32.14
CA SER A 171 5.49 28.54 30.68
C SER A 171 5.84 27.12 30.24
N LEU A 172 6.59 26.37 31.07
CA LEU A 172 6.92 24.97 30.84
C LEU A 172 5.69 24.07 31.03
N SER A 173 4.89 24.30 32.09
CA SER A 173 3.64 23.56 32.34
C SER A 173 2.65 23.77 31.19
N ARG A 174 2.50 25.01 30.69
CA ARG A 174 1.68 25.32 29.50
C ARG A 174 2.21 24.69 28.21
N LEU A 175 3.53 24.56 28.05
CA LEU A 175 4.11 23.90 26.88
C LEU A 175 3.91 22.38 26.93
N ARG A 176 4.08 21.76 28.10
CA ARG A 176 3.85 20.34 28.33
C ARG A 176 2.38 19.99 28.10
N GLN A 177 1.47 20.80 28.63
CA GLN A 177 0.03 20.65 28.39
C GLN A 177 -0.36 20.77 26.90
N ARG A 178 0.30 21.66 26.13
CA ARG A 178 0.08 21.75 24.67
C ARG A 178 0.65 20.56 23.89
N GLN A 179 1.73 19.96 24.38
CA GLN A 179 2.31 18.75 23.79
C GLN A 179 1.44 17.53 24.09
N ASP A 180 0.97 17.40 25.33
CA ASP A 180 0.02 16.37 25.74
C ASP A 180 -1.31 16.49 24.98
N GLU A 181 -1.79 17.72 24.71
CA GLU A 181 -2.98 17.95 23.87
C GLU A 181 -2.73 17.60 22.40
N GLN A 182 -1.51 17.83 21.87
CA GLN A 182 -1.16 17.44 20.50
C GLN A 182 -1.05 15.93 20.35
N ASP A 183 -0.41 15.24 21.30
CA ASP A 183 -0.26 13.79 21.28
C ASP A 183 -1.62 13.10 21.46
N ALA A 184 -2.49 13.65 22.32
CA ALA A 184 -3.87 13.20 22.45
C ALA A 184 -4.69 13.43 21.16
N ARG A 185 -4.50 14.56 20.47
CA ARG A 185 -5.13 14.81 19.15
C ARG A 185 -4.60 13.88 18.06
N LEU A 186 -3.31 13.54 18.10
CA LEU A 186 -2.71 12.61 17.14
C LEU A 186 -3.23 11.19 17.36
N ALA A 187 -3.30 10.74 18.61
CA ALA A 187 -3.88 9.45 18.97
C ALA A 187 -5.38 9.37 18.59
N ALA A 188 -6.14 10.44 18.84
CA ALA A 188 -7.54 10.52 18.42
C ALA A 188 -7.69 10.53 16.88
N ALA A 189 -6.77 11.18 16.16
CA ALA A 189 -6.75 11.16 14.70
C ALA A 189 -6.37 9.78 14.13
N GLU A 190 -5.44 9.05 14.76
CA GLU A 190 -5.09 7.68 14.41
C GLU A 190 -6.23 6.70 14.70
N GLU A 191 -6.96 6.87 15.81
CA GLU A 191 -8.19 6.11 16.08
C GLU A 191 -9.28 6.40 15.04
N LEU A 192 -9.52 7.67 14.69
CA LEU A 192 -10.46 8.04 13.63
C LEU A 192 -10.05 7.49 12.26
N GLN A 193 -8.75 7.48 11.96
CA GLN A 193 -8.22 6.97 10.70
C GLN A 193 -8.23 5.43 10.64
N THR A 194 -8.07 4.76 11.79
CA THR A 194 -8.24 3.30 11.91
C THR A 194 -9.71 2.91 11.81
N ALA A 195 -10.62 3.72 12.38
CA ALA A 195 -12.05 3.56 12.22
C ALA A 195 -12.49 3.82 10.76
N ALA A 196 -11.87 4.80 10.06
CA ALA A 196 -12.17 5.14 8.67
C ALA A 196 -11.60 4.13 7.65
N ASN A 197 -10.52 3.41 7.97
CA ASN A 197 -9.82 2.49 7.05
C ASN A 197 -10.22 1.00 7.17
N GLY A 198 -11.40 0.70 7.73
CA GLY A 198 -12.10 -0.54 7.36
C GLY A 198 -12.24 -1.66 8.40
N GLY A 199 -12.18 -1.38 9.70
CA GLY A 199 -12.53 -2.38 10.72
C GLY A 199 -14.03 -2.38 11.11
N ASP A 200 -14.68 -1.22 11.07
CA ASP A 200 -16.00 -1.04 11.69
C ASP A 200 -17.16 -1.34 10.75
N LEU A 201 -17.00 -1.13 9.44
CA LEU A 201 -18.01 -1.51 8.45
C LEU A 201 -18.12 -3.02 8.33
N GLU A 202 -17.00 -3.74 8.16
CA GLU A 202 -16.97 -5.22 8.02
C GLU A 202 -17.48 -5.92 9.29
N ARG A 203 -17.15 -5.39 10.48
CA ARG A 203 -17.64 -5.91 11.76
C ARG A 203 -19.12 -5.64 11.97
N ARG A 204 -19.62 -4.44 11.63
CA ARG A 204 -21.06 -4.12 11.69
C ARG A 204 -21.86 -4.85 10.61
N LEU A 205 -21.24 -5.15 9.47
CA LEU A 205 -21.79 -5.97 8.40
C LEU A 205 -21.87 -7.45 8.84
N GLN A 206 -20.85 -8.02 9.48
CA GLN A 206 -20.91 -9.37 10.06
C GLN A 206 -21.88 -9.48 11.24
N GLU A 207 -21.90 -8.52 12.17
CA GLU A 207 -22.82 -8.48 13.31
C GLU A 207 -24.29 -8.27 12.85
N ALA A 208 -24.52 -7.62 11.70
CA ALA A 208 -25.84 -7.49 11.07
C ALA A 208 -26.18 -8.63 10.10
N GLY A 209 -25.30 -9.63 9.93
CA GLY A 209 -25.51 -10.77 9.03
C GLY A 209 -25.37 -10.47 7.53
N ILE A 210 -24.81 -9.31 7.17
CA ILE A 210 -24.61 -8.83 5.80
C ILE A 210 -23.12 -8.87 5.46
N GLY A 211 -22.56 -10.07 5.32
CA GLY A 211 -21.24 -10.32 4.74
C GLY A 211 -21.38 -11.54 3.85
N ALA A 212 -20.96 -11.43 2.59
CA ALA A 212 -21.35 -12.31 1.49
C ALA A 212 -21.50 -13.79 1.88
N GLN A 213 -22.75 -14.25 2.00
CA GLN A 213 -23.06 -15.61 1.55
C GLN A 213 -22.59 -15.66 0.10
N SER A 214 -21.55 -16.43 -0.15
CA SER A 214 -21.15 -16.78 -1.51
C SER A 214 -22.40 -17.31 -2.20
N GLY A 215 -22.94 -16.52 -3.13
CA GLY A 215 -23.99 -16.96 -4.03
C GLY A 215 -23.46 -18.21 -4.70
N SER A 216 -24.04 -19.35 -4.34
CA SER A 216 -23.63 -20.63 -4.87
C SER A 216 -23.86 -20.64 -6.39
N GLY A 217 -23.20 -21.52 -7.12
CA GLY A 217 -23.42 -21.67 -8.57
C GLY A 217 -24.90 -21.80 -8.97
N ALA A 218 -25.80 -22.16 -8.04
CA ALA A 218 -27.24 -22.18 -8.24
C ALA A 218 -27.85 -20.77 -8.52
N ASP A 219 -27.33 -19.71 -7.89
CA ASP A 219 -27.84 -18.35 -8.06
C ASP A 219 -27.42 -17.75 -9.42
N VAL A 220 -26.23 -18.12 -9.89
CA VAL A 220 -25.75 -17.78 -11.24
C VAL A 220 -26.55 -18.54 -12.31
N LEU A 221 -26.86 -19.82 -12.07
CA LEU A 221 -27.67 -20.63 -12.97
C LEU A 221 -29.12 -20.12 -13.07
N ALA A 222 -29.72 -19.69 -11.94
CA ALA A 222 -31.06 -19.10 -11.91
C ALA A 222 -31.13 -17.79 -12.71
N ARG A 223 -30.11 -16.93 -12.59
CA ARG A 223 -30.01 -15.69 -13.36
C ARG A 223 -29.83 -15.93 -14.86
N LEU A 224 -29.05 -16.92 -15.25
CA LEU A 224 -28.85 -17.29 -16.66
C LEU A 224 -30.14 -17.85 -17.28
N LYS A 225 -30.87 -18.71 -16.55
CA LYS A 225 -32.17 -19.25 -17.01
C LYS A 225 -33.24 -18.16 -17.15
N ALA A 226 -33.31 -17.20 -16.22
CA ALA A 226 -34.24 -16.08 -16.30
C ALA A 226 -33.98 -15.18 -17.52
N LYS A 227 -32.70 -14.96 -17.87
CA LYS A 227 -32.31 -14.16 -19.04
C LYS A 227 -32.64 -14.85 -20.35
N GLN A 228 -32.48 -16.17 -20.42
CA GLN A 228 -32.83 -16.98 -21.60
C GLN A 228 -34.34 -17.07 -21.84
N SER A 229 -35.15 -16.92 -20.79
CA SER A 229 -36.62 -16.94 -20.87
C SER A 229 -37.20 -15.64 -21.47
N GLN A 230 -36.46 -14.52 -21.35
CA GLN A 230 -36.89 -13.21 -21.86
C GLN A 230 -36.54 -12.99 -23.35
N ASP A 231 -35.46 -13.61 -23.84
CA ASP A 231 -35.06 -13.53 -25.26
C ASP A 231 -35.86 -14.50 -26.18
N GLY A 232 -36.68 -15.38 -25.63
CA GLY A 232 -37.49 -16.36 -26.38
C GLY A 232 -38.97 -15.99 -26.54
N SER A 233 -39.38 -14.77 -26.20
CA SER A 233 -40.78 -14.32 -26.25
C SER A 233 -40.99 -13.05 -27.09
N GLN A 234 -40.14 -12.82 -28.09
CA GLN A 234 -40.37 -11.85 -29.17
C GLN A 234 -40.19 -12.52 -30.53
#